data_AF-A4FBD4-F1
#
_entry.id   AF-A4FBD4-F1
#
_cell.length_a   1.000
_cell.length_b   1.000
_cell.length_c   1.000
_cell.angle_alpha   90.00
_cell.angle_beta   90.00
_cell.angle_gamma   90.00
#
_symmetry.space_group_name_H-M   'P 1'
#
loop_
_entity.id
_entity.type
_entity.pdbx_description
1 polymer ?
#
loop_
_entity_poly.entity_id
_entity_poly.type
_entity_poly.pdbx_seq_one_letter_code
_entity_poly.pdbx_strand_id
1 'polypeptide(L)'
;MLATPLVTLQRDVEGGGDLGRLVEIVAEHEVVEVVVGMPRTLAGRHGPAAEAAESYGTALAERIAPVPVVYSDERLTTVTASRMLSKRGVRGKKQRAVVDQAAAVEILQAWLDSRGNTTREELS
;
A
#
# COMPACT_ATOMS: atom_id res chain seq x y z
N MET A 1 -4.85 10.48 13.09
CA MET A 1 -5.43 10.90 11.79
C MET A 1 -6.12 9.70 11.18
N LEU A 2 -7.08 9.89 10.26
CA LEU A 2 -7.77 8.77 9.59
C LEU A 2 -7.35 8.68 8.13
N ALA A 3 -6.98 7.49 7.68
CA ALA A 3 -6.73 7.18 6.29
C ALA A 3 -8.05 7.09 5.51
N THR A 4 -8.09 7.71 4.34
CA THR A 4 -9.25 7.65 3.42
C THR A 4 -8.80 7.10 2.07
N PRO A 5 -9.66 6.34 1.40
CA PRO A 5 -9.32 5.85 0.07
C PRO A 5 -9.43 6.96 -0.98
N LEU A 6 -8.58 6.90 -2.01
CA LEU A 6 -8.59 7.83 -3.14
C LEU A 6 -9.02 7.14 -4.44
N VAL A 7 -8.15 6.28 -4.99
CA VAL A 7 -8.37 5.61 -6.27
C VAL A 7 -7.65 4.26 -6.28
N THR A 8 -8.20 3.30 -7.04
CA THR A 8 -7.50 2.04 -7.34
C THR A 8 -7.01 2.08 -8.78
N LEU A 9 -5.70 2.03 -8.97
CA LEU A 9 -5.08 1.94 -10.30
C LEU A 9 -4.98 0.49 -10.75
N GLN A 10 -5.19 0.23 -12.04
CA GLN A 10 -4.94 -1.09 -12.62
C GLN A 10 -3.45 -1.21 -12.93
N ARG A 11 -2.82 -2.31 -12.53
CA ARG A 11 -1.40 -2.56 -12.79
C ARG A 11 -1.16 -2.72 -14.29
N ASP A 12 -0.24 -1.94 -14.83
CA ASP A 12 0.25 -2.07 -16.20
C ASP A 12 1.71 -2.55 -16.18
N VAL A 13 1.88 -3.87 -16.16
CA VAL A 13 3.20 -4.50 -16.00
C VAL A 13 4.09 -4.29 -17.24
N GLU A 14 3.49 -4.17 -18.43
CA GLU A 14 4.21 -4.06 -19.70
C GLU A 14 4.57 -2.60 -20.03
N GLY A 15 3.63 -1.68 -19.85
CA GLY A 15 3.81 -0.27 -20.20
C GLY A 15 4.20 0.63 -19.03
N GLY A 16 3.99 0.20 -17.77
CA GLY A 16 4.25 1.00 -16.59
C GLY A 16 3.38 2.25 -16.46
N GLY A 17 2.24 2.32 -17.18
CA GLY A 17 1.37 3.49 -17.17
C GLY A 17 0.81 3.85 -15.79
N ASP A 18 0.69 2.87 -14.90
CA ASP A 18 0.25 3.09 -13.53
C ASP A 18 1.28 3.82 -12.66
N LEU A 19 2.59 3.61 -12.88
CA LEU A 19 3.64 4.43 -12.26
C LEU A 19 3.54 5.89 -12.71
N GLY A 20 3.30 6.12 -14.01
CA GLY A 20 3.08 7.46 -14.55
C GLY A 20 1.89 8.15 -13.87
N ARG A 21 0.78 7.43 -13.73
CA ARG A 21 -0.40 7.96 -13.03
C ARG A 21 -0.16 8.21 -11.54
N LEU A 22 0.64 7.38 -10.87
CA LEU A 22 1.03 7.63 -9.48
C LEU A 22 1.87 8.91 -9.34
N VAL A 23 2.80 9.17 -10.26
CA VAL A 23 3.60 10.41 -10.27
C VAL A 23 2.68 11.63 -10.38
N GLU A 24 1.69 11.58 -11.27
CA GLU A 24 0.70 12.65 -11.41
C GLU A 24 -0.09 12.87 -10.11
N ILE A 25 -0.57 11.80 -9.47
CA ILE A 25 -1.30 11.86 -8.21
C ILE A 25 -0.42 12.45 -7.09
N VAL A 26 0.84 12.03 -7.02
CA VAL A 26 1.80 12.56 -6.03
C VAL A 26 1.97 14.06 -6.19
N ALA A 27 2.09 14.55 -7.43
CA ALA A 27 2.19 15.97 -7.71
C ALA A 27 0.88 16.72 -7.43
N GLU A 28 -0.26 16.20 -7.88
CA GLU A 28 -1.60 16.82 -7.73
C GLU A 28 -1.99 17.01 -6.25
N HIS A 29 -1.64 16.04 -5.41
CA HIS A 29 -1.99 16.04 -4.00
C HIS A 29 -0.86 16.53 -3.08
N GLU A 30 0.25 17.02 -3.64
CA GLU A 30 1.43 17.47 -2.89
C GLU A 30 1.88 16.43 -1.85
N VAL A 31 1.94 15.16 -2.26
CA VAL A 31 2.20 14.04 -1.36
C VAL A 31 3.61 14.19 -0.76
N VAL A 32 3.66 14.17 0.58
CA VAL A 32 4.91 14.35 1.33
C VAL A 32 5.65 13.04 1.59
N GLU A 33 4.98 11.89 1.47
CA GLU A 33 5.53 10.57 1.70
C GLU A 33 4.60 9.49 1.13
N VAL A 34 5.18 8.44 0.55
CA VAL A 34 4.43 7.29 0.02
C VAL A 34 4.72 6.05 0.87
N VAL A 35 3.66 5.38 1.31
CA VAL A 35 3.77 4.13 2.07
C VAL A 35 3.43 2.95 1.17
N VAL A 36 4.33 1.97 1.08
CA VAL A 36 4.15 0.71 0.34
C VAL A 36 4.01 -0.44 1.33
N GLY A 37 2.96 -1.25 1.16
CA GLY A 37 2.77 -2.46 1.96
C GLY A 37 3.80 -3.53 1.61
N MET A 38 4.39 -4.15 2.64
CA MET A 38 5.38 -5.21 2.49
C MET A 38 4.82 -6.54 3.00
N PRO A 39 4.43 -7.47 2.09
CA PRO A 39 3.83 -8.74 2.49
C PRO A 39 4.89 -9.66 3.09
N ARG A 40 4.76 -10.02 4.37
CA ARG A 40 5.61 -11.02 5.01
C ARG A 40 4.97 -12.40 5.01
N THR A 41 5.70 -13.42 4.55
CA THR A 41 5.21 -14.79 4.71
C THR A 41 5.10 -15.16 6.19
N LEU A 42 4.19 -16.08 6.55
CA LEU A 42 4.06 -16.61 7.92
C LEU A 42 5.35 -17.23 8.47
N ALA A 43 6.29 -17.61 7.58
CA ALA A 43 7.61 -18.12 7.92
C ALA A 43 8.68 -17.01 8.04
N GLY A 44 8.30 -15.74 7.97
CA GLY A 44 9.21 -14.59 8.06
C GLY A 44 10.16 -14.40 6.87
N ARG A 45 9.97 -15.16 5.77
CA ARG A 45 10.79 -15.06 4.56
C ARG A 45 10.20 -14.08 3.55
N HIS A 46 11.05 -13.32 2.88
CA HIS A 46 10.69 -12.58 1.67
C HIS A 46 10.33 -13.58 0.57
N GLY A 47 9.17 -13.41 -0.04
CA GLY A 47 8.71 -14.23 -1.17
C GLY A 47 8.48 -13.36 -2.41
N PRO A 48 8.03 -13.95 -3.53
CA PRO A 48 7.87 -13.24 -4.80
C PRO A 48 6.98 -11.98 -4.71
N ALA A 49 6.00 -11.97 -3.81
CA ALA A 49 5.14 -10.81 -3.58
C ALA A 49 5.88 -9.65 -2.89
N ALA A 50 6.80 -9.95 -1.98
CA ALA A 50 7.64 -8.96 -1.31
C ALA A 50 8.65 -8.36 -2.29
N GLU A 51 9.29 -9.21 -3.11
CA GLU A 51 10.19 -8.76 -4.18
C GLU A 51 9.48 -7.87 -5.19
N ALA A 52 8.24 -8.22 -5.57
CA ALA A 52 7.43 -7.40 -6.46
C ALA A 52 7.06 -6.04 -5.83
N ALA A 53 6.71 -6.01 -4.55
CA ALA A 53 6.41 -4.78 -3.82
C ALA A 53 7.65 -3.88 -3.69
N GLU A 54 8.81 -4.46 -3.38
CA GLU A 54 10.09 -3.74 -3.29
C GLU A 54 10.53 -3.19 -4.65
N SER A 55 10.50 -4.02 -5.70
CA SER A 55 10.83 -3.56 -7.05
C SER A 55 9.91 -2.41 -7.50
N TYR A 56 8.62 -2.51 -7.17
CA TYR A 56 7.65 -1.47 -7.50
C TYR A 56 7.90 -0.17 -6.71
N GLY A 57 8.12 -0.29 -5.40
CA GLY A 57 8.41 0.85 -4.53
C GLY A 57 9.69 1.58 -4.94
N THR A 58 10.75 0.83 -5.28
CA THR A 58 12.01 1.39 -5.79
C THR A 58 11.80 2.14 -7.11
N ALA A 59 11.10 1.54 -8.07
CA ALA A 59 10.79 2.19 -9.34
C ALA A 59 9.97 3.47 -9.14
N LEU A 60 9.02 3.48 -8.20
CA LEU A 60 8.26 4.68 -7.86
C LEU A 60 9.15 5.75 -7.21
N ALA A 61 9.99 5.37 -6.25
CA ALA A 61 10.88 6.28 -5.52
C ALA A 61 11.79 7.08 -6.47
N GLU A 62 12.36 6.42 -7.48
CA GLU A 62 13.20 7.07 -8.50
C GLU A 62 12.45 8.16 -9.28
N ARG A 63 11.12 8.01 -9.45
CA ARG A 63 10.29 8.92 -10.25
C ARG A 63 9.72 10.09 -9.44
N ILE A 64 9.55 9.91 -8.13
CA ILE A 64 8.89 10.91 -7.26
C ILE A 64 9.86 11.65 -6.33
N ALA A 65 11.17 11.41 -6.45
CA ALA A 65 12.16 12.13 -5.67
C ALA A 65 11.92 13.66 -5.73
N PRO A 66 11.97 14.37 -4.58
CA PRO A 66 12.51 13.94 -3.29
C PRO A 66 11.51 13.28 -2.33
N VAL A 67 10.28 12.97 -2.77
CA VAL A 67 9.27 12.36 -1.91
C VAL A 67 9.73 10.96 -1.46
N PRO A 68 9.86 10.68 -0.16
CA PRO A 68 10.30 9.39 0.34
C PRO A 68 9.25 8.30 0.08
N VAL A 69 9.74 7.10 -0.25
CA VAL A 69 8.95 5.87 -0.25
C VAL A 69 9.38 5.04 0.95
N VAL A 70 8.44 4.74 1.83
CA VAL A 70 8.65 3.92 3.03
C VAL A 70 7.83 2.64 2.96
N TYR A 71 8.34 1.59 3.61
CA TYR A 71 7.69 0.29 3.62
C TYR A 71 7.06 0.03 4.99
N SER A 72 5.79 -0.38 4.99
CA SER A 72 5.06 -0.76 6.19
C SER A 72 4.85 -2.27 6.21
N ASP A 73 5.18 -2.91 7.34
CA ASP A 73 5.04 -4.36 7.50
C ASP A 73 3.57 -4.77 7.54
N GLU A 74 3.16 -5.61 6.60
CA GLU A 74 1.86 -6.28 6.65
C GLU A 74 1.98 -7.56 7.46
N ARG A 75 1.45 -7.56 8.69
CA ARG A 75 1.10 -8.82 9.39
C ARG A 75 -0.12 -9.43 8.73
N LEU A 76 0.15 -10.09 7.62
CA LEU A 76 -0.70 -10.78 6.67
C LEU A 76 -2.15 -11.02 7.13
N THR A 77 -3.05 -10.09 6.81
CA THR A 77 -4.50 -10.33 6.77
C THR A 77 -4.95 -10.83 5.40
N THR A 78 -4.09 -11.17 4.44
CA THR A 78 -4.53 -11.65 3.10
C THR A 78 -5.40 -12.92 3.18
N VAL A 79 -5.21 -13.77 4.20
CA VAL A 79 -6.09 -14.90 4.53
C VAL A 79 -7.44 -14.43 5.07
N THR A 80 -7.47 -13.36 5.86
CA THR A 80 -8.68 -12.74 6.44
C THR A 80 -9.45 -11.93 5.40
N ALA A 81 -8.78 -11.09 4.62
CA ALA A 81 -9.34 -10.31 3.51
C ALA A 81 -9.94 -11.24 2.45
N SER A 82 -9.19 -12.25 1.98
CA SER A 82 -9.72 -13.24 1.03
C SER A 82 -10.96 -13.98 1.57
N ARG A 83 -10.98 -14.35 2.86
CA ARG A 83 -12.14 -15.02 3.50
C ARG A 83 -13.34 -14.10 3.73
N MET A 84 -13.13 -12.81 4.03
CA MET A 84 -14.23 -11.85 4.23
C MET A 84 -15.01 -11.61 2.94
N LEU A 85 -14.33 -11.69 1.81
CA LEU A 85 -14.88 -11.42 0.48
C LEU A 85 -15.66 -12.59 -0.09
N SER A 86 -15.22 -13.83 0.15
CA SER A 86 -15.94 -15.03 -0.29
C SER A 86 -17.37 -15.07 0.29
N LYS A 87 -17.58 -14.44 1.46
CA LYS A 87 -18.86 -14.41 2.18
C LYS A 87 -19.91 -13.41 1.64
N ARG A 88 -19.57 -12.45 0.78
CA ARG A 88 -20.49 -11.36 0.37
C ARG A 88 -20.99 -11.40 -1.09
N GLY A 89 -20.72 -12.46 -1.84
CA GLY A 89 -21.35 -12.69 -3.16
C GLY A 89 -20.91 -11.78 -4.32
N VAL A 90 -20.02 -10.81 -4.07
CA VAL A 90 -19.36 -10.04 -5.14
C VAL A 90 -18.31 -10.94 -5.80
N ARG A 91 -18.26 -11.02 -7.13
CA ARG A 91 -17.30 -11.88 -7.87
C ARG A 91 -16.45 -11.04 -8.83
N GLY A 92 -15.19 -11.43 -9.02
CA GLY A 92 -14.33 -10.93 -10.10
C GLY A 92 -13.61 -9.60 -9.82
N LYS A 93 -13.27 -8.85 -10.89
CA LYS A 93 -12.39 -7.65 -10.82
C LYS A 93 -12.87 -6.56 -9.84
N LYS A 94 -14.20 -6.37 -9.71
CA LYS A 94 -14.78 -5.38 -8.79
C LYS A 94 -14.54 -5.73 -7.31
N GLN A 95 -14.58 -7.02 -6.98
CA GLN A 95 -14.27 -7.49 -5.63
C GLN A 95 -12.82 -7.19 -5.29
N ARG A 96 -11.90 -7.46 -6.22
CA ARG A 96 -10.47 -7.24 -6.03
C ARG A 96 -10.14 -5.75 -5.81
N ALA A 97 -10.71 -4.85 -6.61
CA ALA A 97 -10.48 -3.41 -6.44
C ALA A 97 -10.91 -2.88 -5.06
N VAL A 98 -12.08 -3.30 -4.55
CA VAL A 98 -12.56 -2.91 -3.21
C VAL A 98 -11.60 -3.38 -2.11
N VAL A 99 -10.95 -4.51 -2.32
CA VAL A 99 -10.09 -5.17 -1.35
C VAL A 99 -8.72 -4.57 -1.32
N ASP A 100 -8.18 -4.33 -2.51
CA ASP A 100 -6.91 -3.63 -2.68
C ASP A 100 -7.01 -2.23 -2.03
N GLN A 101 -8.14 -1.55 -2.23
CA GLN A 101 -8.42 -0.26 -1.60
C GLN A 101 -8.56 -0.36 -0.07
N ALA A 102 -9.26 -1.36 0.45
CA ALA A 102 -9.36 -1.57 1.90
C ALA A 102 -8.00 -1.88 2.53
N ALA A 103 -7.19 -2.71 1.88
CA ALA A 103 -5.84 -3.02 2.31
C ALA A 103 -4.95 -1.78 2.32
N ALA A 104 -5.00 -0.94 1.28
CA ALA A 104 -4.26 0.31 1.22
C ALA A 104 -4.61 1.27 2.36
N VAL A 105 -5.90 1.37 2.72
CA VAL A 105 -6.36 2.17 3.87
C VAL A 105 -5.83 1.60 5.18
N GLU A 106 -5.89 0.28 5.39
CA GLU A 106 -5.37 -0.37 6.59
C GLU A 106 -3.86 -0.15 6.75
N ILE A 107 -3.09 -0.27 5.67
CA ILE A 107 -1.64 -0.03 5.65
C ILE A 107 -1.30 1.40 6.06
N LEU A 108 -1.97 2.38 5.43
CA LEU A 108 -1.73 3.79 5.72
C LEU A 108 -2.17 4.15 7.15
N GLN A 109 -3.30 3.62 7.61
CA GLN A 109 -3.77 3.84 8.98
C GLN A 109 -2.77 3.31 10.00
N ALA A 110 -2.30 2.07 9.84
CA ALA A 110 -1.32 1.46 10.74
C ALA A 110 -0.01 2.27 10.80
N TRP A 111 0.41 2.82 9.66
CA TRP A 111 1.58 3.67 9.59
C TRP A 111 1.38 5.05 10.25
N LEU A 112 0.21 5.67 10.09
CA LEU A 112 -0.12 6.92 10.77
C LEU A 112 -0.20 6.73 12.30
N ASP A 113 -0.76 5.61 12.74
CA ASP A 113 -0.92 5.28 14.16
C ASP A 113 0.43 5.02 14.83
N SER A 114 1.36 4.34 14.15
CA SER A 114 2.71 4.08 14.68
C SER A 114 3.48 5.39 14.90
N ARG A 115 3.40 6.34 13.97
CA ARG A 115 3.98 7.68 14.12
C ARG A 115 3.36 8.48 15.25
N GLY A 116 2.03 8.39 15.40
CA GLY A 116 1.32 9.02 16.50
C GLY A 116 1.78 8.52 17.88
N ASN A 117 2.19 7.26 17.97
CA ASN A 117 2.71 6.68 19.20
C ASN A 117 4.18 7.04 19.46
N THR A 118 5.04 7.01 18.43
CA THR A 118 6.45 7.42 18.54
C THR A 118 6.60 8.87 19.00
N THR A 119 5.83 9.81 18.43
CA THR A 119 5.86 11.22 18.85
C THR A 119 5.44 11.41 20.32
N ARG A 120 4.61 10.52 20.87
CA ARG A 120 4.16 10.60 22.26
C ARG A 120 5.20 10.08 23.25
N GLU A 121 6.01 9.11 22.86
CA GLU A 121 7.10 8.56 23.67
C GLU A 121 8.32 9.49 23.72
N GLU A 122 8.62 10.21 22.63
CA GLU A 122 9.73 11.19 22.59
C GLU A 122 9.46 12.49 23.38
N LEU A 123 8.19 12.73 23.73
CA LEU A 123 7.74 13.90 24.50
C LEU A 123 7.44 13.57 25.98
N SER A 124 7.69 12.34 26.43
CA SER A 124 7.53 11.88 27.82
C SER A 124 8.88 11.63 28.49
#